data_AF-A0A1H8KNR6-F1
#
_entry.id   AF-A0A1H8KNR6-F1
#
_cell.length_a   1.000
_cell.length_b   1.000
_cell.length_c   1.000
_cell.angle_alpha   90.00
_cell.angle_beta   90.00
_cell.angle_gamma   90.00
#
_symmetry.space_group_name_H-M   'P 1'
#
loop_
_entity.id
_entity.type
_entity.pdbx_description
1 polymer ?
#
loop_
_entity_poly.entity_id
_entity_poly.type
_entity_poly.pdbx_seq_one_letter_code
_entity_poly.pdbx_strand_id
1 'polypeptide(L)'
;MAQGFRPAGDMRLGMLAVLMGATALLVAMIHIFGGPFAPQQPVGVSIGEIAGDIRASAWRAVTGAPQPAPVPRGWDIDRVLGLAGPVIGALAVGLAAISVSRRGSTRLAAMATGLGLSAITFQFIWWLAVLMACVALLISIVEAVGDIFGPVGDLLTGIGGFFSGLFDGLFGG
;
A
#
# COMPACT_ATOMS: atom_id res chain seq x y z
N MET A 1 43.60 -32.48 -17.41
CA MET A 1 42.12 -32.39 -17.41
C MET A 1 41.64 -32.68 -15.99
N ALA A 2 41.49 -31.65 -15.15
CA ALA A 2 40.91 -31.79 -13.82
C ALA A 2 39.76 -30.79 -13.74
N GLN A 3 38.56 -31.26 -14.09
CA GLN A 3 37.33 -30.50 -13.87
C GLN A 3 37.05 -30.53 -12.36
N GLY A 4 37.53 -29.49 -11.67
CA GLY A 4 37.25 -29.28 -10.26
C GLY A 4 35.75 -29.19 -10.01
N PHE A 5 35.27 -30.03 -9.10
CA PHE A 5 33.94 -30.02 -8.53
C PHE A 5 33.58 -28.60 -8.06
N ARG A 6 32.78 -27.88 -8.86
CA ARG A 6 32.24 -26.58 -8.48
C ARG A 6 31.12 -26.82 -7.47
N PRO A 7 31.21 -26.32 -6.22
CA PRO A 7 30.15 -26.49 -5.24
C PRO A 7 28.87 -25.81 -5.75
N ALA A 8 27.84 -26.61 -6.03
CA ALA A 8 26.55 -26.19 -6.56
C ALA A 8 25.67 -25.40 -5.55
N GLY A 9 26.25 -24.91 -4.45
CA GLY A 9 25.53 -24.25 -3.35
C GLY A 9 25.01 -22.85 -3.70
N ASP A 10 25.75 -22.08 -4.51
CA ASP A 10 25.50 -20.64 -4.68
C ASP A 10 24.40 -20.32 -5.70
N MET A 11 24.23 -21.17 -6.73
CA MET A 11 23.17 -21.01 -7.72
C MET A 11 21.78 -21.24 -7.12
N ARG A 12 21.68 -22.11 -6.10
CA ARG A 12 20.43 -22.39 -5.39
C ARG A 12 19.94 -21.18 -4.61
N LEU A 13 20.85 -20.41 -4.00
CA LEU A 13 20.53 -19.20 -3.26
C LEU A 13 20.04 -18.07 -4.18
N GLY A 14 20.71 -17.86 -5.31
CA GLY A 14 20.26 -16.88 -6.31
C GLY A 14 18.88 -17.25 -6.89
N MET A 15 18.65 -18.53 -7.18
CA MET A 15 17.35 -19.01 -7.65
C MET A 15 16.25 -18.85 -6.59
N LEU A 16 16.54 -19.12 -5.31
CA LEU A 16 15.63 -18.85 -4.19
C LEU A 16 15.27 -17.37 -4.06
N ALA A 17 16.26 -16.47 -4.23
CA ALA A 17 16.03 -15.04 -4.16
C ALA A 17 15.11 -14.55 -5.30
N VAL A 18 15.32 -15.03 -6.52
CA VAL A 18 14.45 -14.71 -7.67
C VAL A 18 13.03 -15.22 -7.44
N LEU A 19 12.87 -16.45 -6.96
CA LEU A 19 11.56 -17.03 -6.65
C LEU A 19 10.84 -16.26 -5.55
N MET A 20 11.54 -15.84 -4.50
CA MET A 20 10.98 -15.01 -3.43
C MET A 20 10.55 -13.64 -3.94
N GLY A 21 11.35 -12.98 -4.79
CA GLY A 21 11.00 -11.69 -5.40
C GLY A 21 9.79 -11.80 -6.32
N ALA A 22 9.73 -12.84 -7.16
CA ALA A 22 8.57 -13.11 -8.01
C ALA A 22 7.30 -13.39 -7.16
N THR A 23 7.44 -14.14 -6.08
CA THR A 23 6.33 -14.43 -5.16
C THR A 23 5.85 -13.16 -4.45
N ALA A 24 6.76 -12.29 -4.00
CA ALA A 24 6.42 -11.00 -3.39
C ALA A 24 5.59 -10.13 -4.34
N LEU A 25 6.00 -10.06 -5.61
CA LEU A 25 5.28 -9.30 -6.62
C LEU A 25 3.88 -9.88 -6.89
N LEU A 26 3.75 -11.21 -6.96
CA LEU A 26 2.45 -11.87 -7.11
C LEU A 26 1.53 -11.59 -5.93
N VAL A 27 2.03 -11.63 -4.70
CA VAL A 27 1.24 -11.29 -3.49
C VAL A 27 0.78 -9.83 -3.55
N ALA A 28 1.66 -8.90 -3.94
CA ALA A 28 1.30 -7.49 -4.11
C ALA A 28 0.20 -7.32 -5.19
N MET A 29 0.33 -8.01 -6.32
CA MET A 29 -0.71 -7.98 -7.37
C MET A 29 -2.04 -8.59 -6.90
N ILE A 30 -2.03 -9.73 -6.21
CA ILE A 30 -3.26 -10.34 -5.70
C ILE A 30 -3.94 -9.42 -4.69
N HIS A 31 -3.17 -8.75 -3.83
CA HIS A 31 -3.72 -7.78 -2.89
C HIS A 31 -4.37 -6.57 -3.59
N ILE A 32 -3.77 -6.12 -4.69
CA ILE A 32 -4.24 -4.95 -5.47
C ILE A 32 -5.46 -5.31 -6.33
N PHE A 33 -5.41 -6.42 -7.06
CA PHE A 33 -6.43 -6.79 -8.05
C PHE A 33 -7.49 -7.77 -7.53
N GLY A 34 -7.21 -8.51 -6.46
CA GLY A 34 -8.13 -9.51 -5.90
C GLY A 34 -9.36 -8.90 -5.23
N GLY A 35 -9.33 -7.59 -4.95
CA GLY A 35 -10.36 -6.92 -4.19
C GLY A 35 -10.37 -7.35 -2.72
N PRO A 36 -11.13 -6.66 -1.86
CA PRO A 36 -11.24 -7.02 -0.46
C PRO A 36 -11.88 -8.40 -0.32
N PHE A 37 -11.13 -9.33 0.25
CA PHE A 37 -11.61 -10.70 0.46
C PHE A 37 -12.55 -10.80 1.65
N ALA A 38 -12.57 -9.78 2.50
CA ALA A 38 -13.48 -9.66 3.62
C ALA A 38 -14.80 -8.99 3.22
N PRO A 39 -15.95 -9.46 3.74
CA PRO A 39 -17.23 -8.77 3.57
C PRO A 39 -17.14 -7.35 4.13
N GLN A 40 -17.16 -6.35 3.24
CA GLN A 40 -17.19 -4.95 3.64
C GLN A 40 -18.63 -4.50 3.81
N GLN A 41 -18.90 -3.82 4.93
CA GLN A 41 -20.13 -3.05 5.12
C GLN A 41 -20.25 -2.01 3.99
N PRO A 42 -21.45 -1.77 3.43
CA PRO A 42 -21.64 -0.70 2.46
C PRO A 42 -21.12 0.63 3.02
N VAL A 43 -20.36 1.37 2.21
CA VAL A 43 -19.70 2.61 2.63
C VAL A 43 -20.71 3.61 3.24
N GLY A 44 -21.91 3.71 2.67
CA GLY A 44 -22.98 4.56 3.20
C GLY A 44 -23.48 4.15 4.60
N VAL A 45 -23.53 2.85 4.89
CA VAL A 45 -23.92 2.33 6.23
C VAL A 45 -22.80 2.62 7.23
N SER A 46 -21.54 2.39 6.85
CA SER A 46 -20.38 2.66 7.70
C SER A 46 -20.26 4.16 8.04
N ILE A 47 -20.46 5.04 7.06
CA ILE A 47 -20.45 6.50 7.28
C ILE A 47 -21.61 6.92 8.20
N GLY A 48 -22.80 6.33 8.02
CA GLY A 48 -23.96 6.60 8.86
C GLY A 48 -23.75 6.18 10.32
N GLU A 49 -23.20 4.99 10.56
CA GLU A 49 -22.84 4.52 11.90
C GLU A 49 -21.78 5.42 12.54
N ILE A 50 -20.72 5.77 11.80
CA ILE A 50 -19.67 6.68 12.30
C ILE A 50 -20.26 8.05 12.66
N ALA A 51 -21.14 8.63 11.82
CA ALA A 51 -21.79 9.90 12.11
C ALA A 51 -22.69 9.83 13.36
N GLY A 52 -23.43 8.72 13.52
CA GLY A 52 -24.22 8.44 14.72
C GLY A 52 -23.35 8.32 15.98
N ASP A 53 -22.24 7.60 15.87
CA ASP A 53 -21.28 7.42 16.96
C ASP A 53 -20.58 8.73 17.35
N ILE A 54 -20.26 9.60 16.39
CA ILE A 54 -19.72 10.93 16.66
C ILE A 54 -20.73 11.77 17.43
N ARG A 55 -22.00 11.79 17.00
CA ARG A 55 -23.08 12.51 17.71
C ARG A 55 -23.27 11.98 19.13
N ALA A 56 -23.33 10.67 19.30
CA ALA A 56 -23.48 10.04 20.60
C ALA A 56 -22.26 10.28 21.50
N SER A 57 -21.06 10.29 20.92
CA SER A 57 -19.81 10.58 21.63
C SER A 57 -19.73 12.04 22.06
N ALA A 58 -20.12 12.98 21.20
CA ALA A 58 -20.21 14.41 21.53
C ALA A 58 -21.23 14.66 22.65
N TRP A 59 -22.39 14.00 22.59
CA TRP A 59 -23.40 14.10 23.64
C TRP A 59 -22.91 13.55 24.99
N ARG A 60 -22.21 12.41 24.98
CA ARG A 60 -21.61 11.81 26.18
C ARG A 60 -20.48 12.67 26.77
N ALA A 61 -19.66 13.29 25.93
CA ALA A 61 -18.63 14.23 26.36
C ALA A 61 -19.22 15.48 27.04
N VAL A 62 -20.34 16.00 26.53
CA VAL A 62 -21.05 17.15 27.13
C VAL A 62 -21.76 16.76 28.43
N THR A 63 -22.25 15.53 28.54
CA THR A 63 -22.96 15.03 29.73
C THR A 63 -22.05 14.35 30.76
N GLY A 64 -20.74 14.23 30.50
CA GLY A 64 -19.76 13.60 31.38
C GLY A 64 -19.90 12.07 31.52
N ALA A 65 -20.62 11.43 30.60
CA ALA A 65 -20.86 9.99 30.62
C ALA A 65 -19.61 9.19 30.17
N PRO A 66 -19.34 8.00 30.73
CA PRO A 66 -18.17 7.21 30.39
C PRO A 66 -18.16 6.78 28.91
N GLN A 67 -16.99 6.92 28.27
CA GLN A 67 -16.76 6.55 26.88
C GLN A 67 -16.63 5.02 26.74
N PRO A 68 -17.24 4.38 25.72
CA PRO A 68 -17.02 2.96 25.44
C PRO A 68 -15.54 2.66 25.16
N ALA A 69 -15.06 1.50 25.63
CA ALA A 69 -13.68 1.07 25.40
C ALA A 69 -13.43 0.76 23.91
N PRO A 70 -12.23 1.07 23.37
CA PRO A 70 -11.89 0.74 21.99
C PRO A 70 -11.98 -0.78 21.75
N VAL A 71 -12.83 -1.20 20.82
CA VAL A 71 -12.91 -2.61 20.41
C VAL A 71 -11.71 -2.92 19.51
N PRO A 72 -10.87 -3.92 19.83
CA PRO A 72 -9.74 -4.28 18.99
C PRO A 72 -10.22 -4.74 17.61
N ARG A 73 -9.72 -4.07 16.56
CA ARG A 73 -9.97 -4.48 15.17
C ARG A 73 -9.30 -5.84 14.93
N GLY A 74 -10.10 -6.85 14.55
CA GLY A 74 -9.62 -8.20 14.27
C GLY A 74 -8.58 -8.26 13.16
N TRP A 75 -7.77 -9.31 13.15
CA TRP A 75 -6.85 -9.58 12.05
C TRP A 75 -7.63 -9.99 10.82
N ASP A 76 -7.55 -9.18 9.77
CA ASP A 76 -8.21 -9.42 8.49
C ASP A 76 -7.22 -9.91 7.43
N ILE A 77 -7.71 -10.69 6.46
CA ILE A 77 -6.91 -11.28 5.37
C ILE A 77 -6.24 -10.16 4.58
N ASP A 78 -6.96 -9.07 4.31
CA ASP A 78 -6.43 -7.90 3.60
C ASP A 78 -5.23 -7.28 4.33
N ARG A 79 -5.23 -7.31 5.68
CA ARG A 79 -4.12 -6.81 6.51
C ARG A 79 -2.91 -7.74 6.44
N VAL A 80 -3.13 -9.05 6.40
CA VAL A 80 -2.06 -10.04 6.26
C VAL A 80 -1.40 -9.89 4.88
N LEU A 81 -2.18 -9.76 3.80
CA LEU A 81 -1.64 -9.55 2.46
C LEU A 81 -0.88 -8.23 2.33
N GLY A 82 -1.41 -7.14 2.88
CA GLY A 82 -0.75 -5.82 2.85
C GLY A 82 0.61 -5.79 3.58
N LEU A 83 0.81 -6.67 4.57
CA LEU A 83 2.09 -6.80 5.27
C LEU A 83 3.00 -7.85 4.62
N ALA A 84 2.46 -8.95 4.11
CA ALA A 84 3.24 -10.06 3.58
C ALA A 84 4.04 -9.66 2.32
N GLY A 85 3.45 -8.89 1.41
CA GLY A 85 4.10 -8.45 0.17
C GLY A 85 5.44 -7.73 0.41
N PRO A 86 5.45 -6.63 1.19
CA PRO A 86 6.68 -5.90 1.53
C PRO A 86 7.73 -6.76 2.25
N VAL A 87 7.29 -7.60 3.19
CA VAL A 87 8.20 -8.45 3.99
C VAL A 87 8.90 -9.49 3.12
N ILE A 88 8.16 -10.18 2.23
CA ILE A 88 8.75 -11.15 1.30
C ILE A 88 9.68 -10.44 0.30
N GLY A 89 9.32 -9.23 -0.15
CA GLY A 89 10.18 -8.39 -1.00
C GLY A 89 11.50 -8.04 -0.32
N ALA A 90 11.46 -7.61 0.95
CA ALA A 90 12.66 -7.29 1.72
C ALA A 90 13.57 -8.52 1.94
N LEU A 91 12.97 -9.69 2.22
CA LEU A 91 13.71 -10.95 2.33
C LEU A 91 14.37 -11.31 0.99
N ALA A 92 13.68 -11.14 -0.13
CA ALA A 92 14.23 -11.39 -1.47
C ALA A 92 15.46 -10.51 -1.75
N VAL A 93 15.40 -9.21 -1.41
CA VAL A 93 16.55 -8.30 -1.53
C VAL A 93 17.72 -8.75 -0.65
N GLY A 94 17.46 -9.15 0.59
CA GLY A 94 18.50 -9.66 1.50
C GLY A 94 19.19 -10.93 0.99
N LEU A 95 18.40 -11.91 0.51
CA LEU A 95 18.92 -13.13 -0.11
C LEU A 95 19.70 -12.84 -1.41
N ALA A 96 19.25 -11.87 -2.20
CA ALA A 96 19.95 -11.42 -3.40
C ALA A 96 21.31 -10.81 -3.07
N ALA A 97 21.40 -9.95 -2.06
CA ALA A 97 22.66 -9.34 -1.61
C ALA A 97 23.67 -10.41 -1.13
N ILE A 98 23.21 -11.41 -0.39
CA ILE A 98 24.04 -12.55 0.05
C ILE A 98 24.53 -13.37 -1.16
N SER A 99 23.69 -13.55 -2.19
CA SER A 99 24.05 -14.24 -3.43
C SER A 99 25.09 -13.48 -4.26
N VAL A 100 25.07 -12.14 -4.29
CA VAL A 100 26.11 -11.32 -4.96
C VAL A 100 27.45 -11.48 -4.24
N SER A 101 27.44 -11.41 -2.91
CA SER A 101 28.66 -11.44 -2.09
C SER A 101 29.46 -12.75 -2.23
N ARG A 102 28.80 -13.84 -2.66
CA ARG A 102 29.41 -15.15 -2.89
C ARG A 102 29.94 -15.40 -4.33
N ARG A 103 30.07 -14.36 -5.17
CA ARG A 103 30.81 -14.36 -6.47
C ARG A 103 30.43 -15.41 -7.54
N GLY A 104 29.30 -16.13 -7.42
CA GLY A 104 28.95 -17.22 -8.35
C GLY A 104 28.00 -16.86 -9.51
N SER A 105 27.03 -15.95 -9.29
CA SER A 105 26.02 -15.61 -10.30
C SER A 105 25.44 -14.21 -10.12
N THR A 106 26.22 -13.18 -10.45
CA THR A 106 25.81 -11.76 -10.41
C THR A 106 24.52 -11.50 -11.17
N ARG A 107 24.24 -12.27 -12.25
CA ARG A 107 23.02 -12.14 -13.05
C ARG A 107 21.74 -12.53 -12.30
N LEU A 108 21.74 -13.67 -11.59
CA LEU A 108 20.57 -14.13 -10.82
C LEU A 108 20.29 -13.19 -9.64
N ALA A 109 21.37 -12.76 -8.99
CA ALA A 109 21.26 -11.84 -7.86
C ALA A 109 20.79 -10.43 -8.28
N ALA A 110 21.25 -9.91 -9.43
CA ALA A 110 20.76 -8.65 -9.97
C ALA A 110 19.27 -8.70 -10.32
N MET A 111 18.80 -9.81 -10.92
CA MET A 111 17.38 -10.02 -11.21
C MET A 111 16.54 -10.08 -9.94
N ALA A 112 17.01 -10.77 -8.90
CA ALA A 112 16.30 -10.85 -7.62
C ALA A 112 16.22 -9.49 -6.90
N THR A 113 17.31 -8.70 -6.89
CA THR A 113 17.29 -7.34 -6.33
C THR A 113 16.34 -6.43 -7.11
N GLY A 114 16.34 -6.51 -8.45
CA GLY A 114 15.41 -5.75 -9.29
C GLY A 114 13.95 -6.10 -9.03
N LEU A 115 13.64 -7.40 -8.91
CA LEU A 115 12.29 -7.87 -8.57
C LEU A 115 11.86 -7.46 -7.16
N GLY A 116 12.74 -7.58 -6.17
CA GLY A 116 12.44 -7.16 -4.79
C GLY A 116 12.23 -5.64 -4.67
N LEU A 117 13.09 -4.84 -5.30
CA LEU A 117 12.97 -3.39 -5.31
C LEU A 117 11.70 -2.93 -6.05
N SER A 118 11.42 -3.52 -7.21
CA SER A 118 10.19 -3.20 -7.96
C SER A 118 8.94 -3.58 -7.17
N ALA A 119 8.91 -4.71 -6.46
CA ALA A 119 7.77 -5.06 -5.61
C ALA A 119 7.52 -4.03 -4.50
N ILE A 120 8.58 -3.56 -3.82
CA ILE A 120 8.48 -2.52 -2.78
C ILE A 120 8.00 -1.19 -3.39
N THR A 121 8.65 -0.74 -4.46
CA THR A 121 8.30 0.53 -5.12
C THR A 121 6.88 0.50 -5.69
N PHE A 122 6.48 -0.60 -6.33
CA PHE A 122 5.12 -0.78 -6.86
C PHE A 122 4.07 -0.71 -5.76
N GLN A 123 4.32 -1.37 -4.62
CA GLN A 123 3.43 -1.30 -3.45
C GLN A 123 3.27 0.15 -2.94
N PHE A 124 4.36 0.91 -2.89
CA PHE A 124 4.31 2.32 -2.47
C PHE A 124 3.60 3.22 -3.48
N ILE A 125 3.86 3.07 -4.78
CA ILE A 125 3.20 3.83 -5.84
C ILE A 125 1.69 3.60 -5.81
N TRP A 126 1.25 2.36 -5.57
CA TRP A 126 -0.18 2.05 -5.45
C TRP A 126 -0.84 2.81 -4.30
N TRP A 127 -0.25 2.78 -3.10
CA TRP A 127 -0.77 3.54 -1.96
C TRP A 127 -0.80 5.05 -2.22
N LEU A 128 0.22 5.58 -2.90
CA LEU A 128 0.24 6.98 -3.31
C LEU A 128 -0.91 7.30 -4.27
N ALA A 129 -1.19 6.44 -5.25
CA ALA A 129 -2.30 6.61 -6.19
C ALA A 129 -3.66 6.59 -5.49
N VAL A 130 -3.87 5.66 -4.53
CA VAL A 130 -5.09 5.61 -3.72
C VAL A 130 -5.25 6.88 -2.87
N LEU A 131 -4.16 7.39 -2.30
CA LEU A 131 -4.18 8.64 -1.52
C LEU A 131 -4.56 9.84 -2.40
N MET A 132 -3.97 9.94 -3.59
CA MET A 132 -4.32 10.97 -4.57
C MET A 132 -5.79 10.87 -4.99
N ALA A 133 -6.29 9.65 -5.26
CA ALA A 133 -7.70 9.43 -5.59
C ALA A 133 -8.64 9.83 -4.43
N CYS A 134 -8.25 9.55 -3.18
CA CYS A 134 -9.00 9.94 -1.99
C CYS A 134 -9.07 11.46 -1.83
N VAL A 135 -7.94 12.16 -2.05
CA VAL A 135 -7.89 13.63 -2.04
C VAL A 135 -8.76 14.21 -3.15
N ALA A 136 -8.68 13.67 -4.37
CA ALA A 136 -9.53 14.09 -5.48
C ALA A 136 -11.01 13.90 -5.15
N LEU A 137 -11.39 12.75 -4.56
CA LEU A 137 -12.75 12.50 -4.10
C LEU A 137 -13.21 13.51 -3.04
N LEU A 138 -12.36 13.83 -2.06
CA LEU A 138 -12.67 14.84 -1.05
C LEU A 138 -12.88 16.21 -1.69
N ILE A 139 -12.01 16.62 -2.64
CA ILE A 139 -12.19 17.87 -3.38
C ILE A 139 -13.54 17.86 -4.10
N SER A 140 -13.88 16.80 -4.84
CA SER A 140 -15.17 16.71 -5.53
C SER A 140 -16.37 16.77 -4.57
N ILE A 141 -16.28 16.15 -3.40
CA ILE A 141 -17.33 16.22 -2.37
C ILE A 141 -17.46 17.64 -1.84
N VAL A 142 -16.34 18.32 -1.54
CA VAL A 142 -16.43 19.67 -0.99
C VAL A 142 -16.70 20.72 -2.05
N GLU A 143 -16.36 20.52 -3.32
CA GLU A 143 -16.86 21.37 -4.41
C GLU A 143 -18.37 21.23 -4.54
N ALA A 144 -18.90 20.00 -4.51
CA ALA A 144 -20.34 19.75 -4.55
C ALA A 144 -21.09 20.36 -3.33
N VAL A 145 -20.44 20.46 -2.18
CA VAL A 145 -20.97 21.15 -0.98
C VAL A 145 -20.65 22.65 -0.99
N GLY A 146 -19.55 23.09 -1.58
CA GLY A 146 -19.10 24.47 -1.67
C GLY A 146 -19.91 25.28 -2.66
N ASP A 147 -20.41 24.64 -3.73
CA ASP A 147 -21.45 25.20 -4.61
C ASP A 147 -22.73 25.54 -3.80
N ILE A 148 -22.94 24.87 -2.67
CA ILE A 148 -24.02 25.13 -1.71
C ILE A 148 -23.58 26.17 -0.64
N PHE A 149 -22.27 26.31 -0.36
CA PHE A 149 -21.69 27.18 0.68
C PHE A 149 -20.48 28.00 0.14
N GLY A 150 -20.74 28.99 -0.71
CA GLY A 150 -19.77 29.72 -1.56
C GLY A 150 -18.36 30.02 -0.99
N PRO A 151 -18.17 30.68 0.17
CA PRO A 151 -16.85 31.12 0.62
C PRO A 151 -15.84 30.01 0.93
N VAL A 152 -16.31 28.77 1.16
CA VAL A 152 -15.45 27.60 1.43
C VAL A 152 -14.98 26.95 0.12
N GLY A 153 -15.71 27.13 -0.99
CA GLY A 153 -15.37 26.58 -2.30
C GLY A 153 -14.07 27.15 -2.89
N ASP A 154 -13.82 28.45 -2.70
CA ASP A 154 -12.64 29.14 -3.26
C ASP A 154 -11.31 28.69 -2.62
N LEU A 155 -11.33 28.35 -1.32
CA LEU A 155 -10.13 27.85 -0.63
C LEU A 155 -9.77 26.42 -1.07
N LEU A 156 -10.76 25.63 -1.47
CA LEU A 156 -10.60 24.21 -1.77
C LEU A 156 -10.30 23.94 -3.25
N THR A 157 -10.85 24.77 -4.15
CA THR A 157 -10.44 24.80 -5.56
C THR A 157 -8.97 25.17 -5.71
N GLY A 158 -8.44 26.07 -4.87
CA GLY A 158 -7.00 26.39 -4.81
C GLY A 158 -6.12 25.19 -4.42
N ILE A 159 -6.59 24.34 -3.50
CA ILE A 159 -5.91 23.09 -3.11
C ILE A 159 -6.01 22.07 -4.26
N GLY A 160 -7.16 21.96 -4.93
CA GLY A 160 -7.33 21.12 -6.11
C GLY A 160 -6.39 21.49 -7.26
N GLY A 161 -6.20 22.79 -7.52
CA GLY A 161 -5.24 23.29 -8.50
C GLY A 161 -3.78 22.93 -8.19
N PHE A 162 -3.38 22.95 -6.92
CA PHE A 162 -2.06 22.49 -6.48
C PHE A 162 -1.83 21.00 -6.77
N PHE A 163 -2.80 20.15 -6.44
CA PHE A 163 -2.69 18.71 -6.67
C PHE A 163 -2.79 18.34 -8.16
N SER A 164 -3.60 19.06 -8.95
CA SER A 164 -3.63 18.92 -10.42
C SER A 164 -2.26 19.23 -11.03
N GLY A 165 -1.65 20.35 -10.64
CA GLY A 165 -0.31 20.73 -11.14
C GLY A 165 0.79 19.77 -10.69
N LEU A 166 0.68 19.21 -9.48
CA LEU A 166 1.60 18.18 -9.00
C LEU A 166 1.45 16.88 -9.80
N PHE A 167 0.21 16.45 -10.08
CA PHE A 167 -0.08 15.24 -10.84
C PHE A 167 0.37 15.37 -12.29
N ASP A 168 0.05 16.47 -12.96
CA ASP A 168 0.53 16.76 -14.31
C ASP A 168 2.06 16.85 -14.35
N GLY A 169 2.71 17.43 -13.34
CA GLY A 169 4.17 17.45 -13.25
C GLY A 169 4.83 16.09 -13.02
N LEU A 170 4.12 15.12 -12.43
CA LEU A 170 4.62 13.77 -12.13
C LEU A 170 4.28 12.74 -13.21
N PHE A 171 3.14 12.88 -13.88
CA PHE A 171 2.58 11.88 -14.79
C PHE A 171 2.21 12.44 -16.18
N GLY A 172 2.16 13.76 -16.33
CA GLY A 172 1.86 14.45 -17.58
C GLY A 172 3.12 14.76 -18.38
N GLY A 173 3.55 13.78 -19.18
CA GLY A 173 4.42 13.99 -20.34
C GLY A 173 3.58 14.10 -21.61
#